data_AF-A0A2N1QNN6-F1
#
_entry.id   AF-A0A2N1QNN6-F1
#
_cell.length_a   1.000
_cell.length_b   1.000
_cell.length_c   1.000
_cell.angle_alpha   90.00
_cell.angle_beta   90.00
_cell.angle_gamma   90.00
#
_symmetry.space_group_name_H-M   'P 1'
#
loop_
_entity.id
_entity.type
_entity.pdbx_description
1 polymer ?
#
loop_
_entity_poly.entity_id
_entity_poly.type
_entity_poly.pdbx_seq_one_letter_code
_entity_poly.pdbx_strand_id
1 'polypeptide(L)'
;EAAKISGDTAVLQELARSFQSDVLIHGKAQASTATKQKVSGVVLYAVNSQLQLKAIITQTAHVIGAEGSELRVQGTSPGDGAMKAFQKLSPRMAGSLPHTVAYALVSGSSGSIPGRSFKVTVSDLSFAEARSLRDSLGEVRGVNGVYQRAYANRTLELDVSAETSSEEIAIALEALGVEITGITAGTVNGRKGR
;
A
#
# COMPACT_ATOMS: atom_id res chain seq x y z
N GLU A 1 4.88 19.74 -8.72
CA GLU A 1 3.75 19.35 -9.60
C GLU A 1 4.11 18.31 -10.67
N ALA A 2 5.26 18.38 -11.34
CA ALA A 2 5.63 17.40 -12.38
C ALA A 2 5.67 15.93 -11.91
N ALA A 3 6.03 15.67 -10.65
CA ALA A 3 5.99 14.32 -10.06
C ALA A 3 4.57 13.79 -9.76
N LYS A 4 3.57 14.68 -9.61
CA LYS A 4 2.14 14.27 -9.57
C LYS A 4 1.64 13.80 -10.94
N ILE A 5 2.34 14.16 -12.02
CA ILE A 5 1.98 13.86 -13.40
C ILE A 5 2.81 12.67 -13.94
N SER A 6 4.02 12.44 -13.45
CA SER A 6 4.89 11.34 -13.91
C SER A 6 4.49 9.95 -13.41
N GLY A 7 3.69 9.87 -12.34
CA GLY A 7 3.38 8.60 -11.68
C GLY A 7 4.56 8.04 -10.88
N ASP A 8 5.47 8.91 -10.42
CA ASP A 8 6.57 8.51 -9.55
C ASP A 8 6.02 7.98 -8.22
N THR A 9 6.15 6.66 -8.04
CA THR A 9 5.63 5.94 -6.90
C THR A 9 6.20 6.43 -5.57
N ALA A 10 7.44 6.92 -5.55
CA ALA A 10 8.06 7.42 -4.33
C ALA A 10 7.39 8.73 -3.85
N VAL A 11 7.08 9.63 -4.78
CA VAL A 11 6.41 10.91 -4.47
C VAL A 11 4.95 10.70 -4.09
N LEU A 12 4.26 9.79 -4.77
CA LEU A 12 2.88 9.43 -4.41
C LEU A 12 2.80 8.74 -3.05
N GLN A 13 3.81 7.95 -2.67
CA GLN A 13 3.92 7.37 -1.33
C GLN A 13 4.14 8.40 -0.25
N GLU A 14 5.05 9.36 -0.48
CA GLU A 14 5.30 10.44 0.48
C GLU A 14 4.02 11.26 0.74
N LEU A 15 3.29 11.57 -0.34
CA LEU A 15 2.00 12.22 -0.23
C LEU A 15 1.00 11.36 0.54
N ALA A 16 0.88 10.07 0.22
CA ALA A 16 -0.04 9.18 0.91
C ALA A 16 0.27 9.02 2.41
N ARG A 17 1.56 9.04 2.79
CA ARG A 17 2.00 9.07 4.20
C ARG A 17 1.60 10.36 4.89
N SER A 18 1.67 11.51 4.21
CA SER A 18 1.22 12.80 4.78
C SER A 18 -0.29 12.82 5.09
N PHE A 19 -1.09 12.05 4.34
CA PHE A 19 -2.52 11.86 4.58
C PHE A 19 -2.84 10.66 5.48
N GLN A 20 -1.82 9.98 6.02
CA GLN A 20 -1.96 8.78 6.84
C GLN A 20 -2.82 7.68 6.17
N SER A 21 -2.77 7.58 4.84
CA SER A 21 -3.48 6.54 4.08
C SER A 21 -2.74 5.21 4.17
N ASP A 22 -3.46 4.11 4.37
CA ASP A 22 -2.90 2.75 4.34
C ASP A 22 -2.66 2.25 2.90
N VAL A 23 -3.54 2.66 1.98
CA VAL A 23 -3.52 2.22 0.58
C VAL A 23 -3.59 3.41 -0.35
N LEU A 24 -2.70 3.42 -1.34
CA LEU A 24 -2.68 4.35 -2.45
C LEU A 24 -3.27 3.67 -3.70
N ILE A 25 -4.28 4.28 -4.31
CA ILE A 25 -4.78 3.88 -5.63
C ILE A 25 -4.16 4.80 -6.68
N HIS A 26 -3.41 4.20 -7.61
CA HIS A 26 -2.79 4.90 -8.72
C HIS A 26 -3.36 4.41 -10.05
N GLY A 27 -3.78 5.34 -10.92
CA GLY A 27 -4.36 5.04 -12.21
C GLY A 27 -3.58 5.67 -13.36
N LYS A 28 -3.35 4.91 -14.43
CA LYS A 28 -2.82 5.40 -15.71
C LYS A 28 -3.86 5.21 -16.79
N ALA A 29 -4.26 6.30 -17.44
CA ALA A 29 -5.20 6.30 -18.55
C ALA A 29 -4.49 6.72 -19.84
N GLN A 30 -4.72 5.99 -20.92
CA GLN A 30 -4.16 6.29 -22.24
C GLN A 30 -5.21 6.08 -23.31
N ALA A 31 -5.22 6.92 -24.35
CA ALA A 31 -6.12 6.77 -25.48
C ALA A 31 -5.38 7.08 -26.78
N SER A 32 -5.66 6.32 -27.83
CA SER A 32 -5.10 6.51 -29.17
C SER A 32 -6.19 6.38 -30.23
N THR A 33 -6.09 7.21 -31.26
CA THR A 33 -7.00 7.11 -32.40
C THR A 33 -6.52 5.97 -33.30
N ALA A 34 -7.36 4.96 -33.46
CA ALA A 34 -7.04 3.79 -34.28
C ALA A 34 -7.49 3.97 -35.74
N THR A 35 -8.64 4.62 -35.98
CA THR A 35 -9.16 4.84 -37.33
C THR A 35 -10.04 6.09 -37.36
N LYS A 36 -10.08 6.75 -38.53
CA LYS A 36 -10.98 7.86 -38.84
C LYS A 36 -11.84 7.47 -40.04
N GLN A 37 -13.15 7.59 -39.92
CA GLN A 37 -14.10 7.27 -41.00
C GLN A 37 -15.09 8.42 -41.17
N LYS A 38 -15.44 8.76 -42.41
CA LYS A 38 -16.49 9.73 -42.71
C LYS A 38 -17.77 8.98 -43.06
N VAL A 39 -18.84 9.19 -42.29
CA VAL A 39 -20.16 8.57 -42.49
C VAL A 39 -21.20 9.69 -42.55
N SER A 40 -21.95 9.78 -43.65
CA SER A 40 -23.02 10.77 -43.83
C SER A 40 -22.59 12.22 -43.53
N GLY A 41 -21.38 12.61 -43.98
CA GLY A 41 -20.84 13.96 -43.76
C GLY A 41 -20.15 14.17 -42.42
N VAL A 42 -20.37 13.30 -41.44
CA VAL A 42 -19.79 13.37 -40.09
C VAL A 42 -18.52 12.52 -40.02
N VAL A 43 -17.49 13.04 -39.35
CA VAL A 43 -16.27 12.30 -39.08
C VAL A 43 -16.41 11.56 -37.75
N LEU A 44 -16.21 10.25 -37.79
CA LEU A 44 -16.15 9.38 -36.64
C LEU A 44 -14.72 8.89 -36.42
N TYR A 45 -14.32 8.87 -35.16
CA TYR A 45 -13.02 8.41 -34.69
C TYR A 45 -13.23 7.13 -33.89
N ALA A 46 -12.61 6.04 -34.31
CA ALA A 46 -12.51 4.84 -33.50
C ALA A 46 -11.29 5.01 -32.57
N VAL A 47 -11.54 5.09 -31.27
CA VAL A 47 -10.52 5.37 -30.25
C VAL A 47 -10.32 4.13 -29.40
N ASN A 48 -9.08 3.66 -29.32
CA ASN A 48 -8.67 2.62 -28.38
C ASN A 48 -8.28 3.32 -27.07
N SER A 49 -8.91 2.95 -25.96
CA SER A 49 -8.60 3.51 -24.65
C SER A 49 -8.23 2.40 -23.69
N GLN A 50 -7.18 2.63 -22.91
CA GLN A 50 -6.67 1.71 -21.90
C GLN A 50 -6.65 2.41 -20.55
N LEU A 51 -7.18 1.75 -19.54
CA LEU A 51 -7.09 2.16 -18.15
C LEU A 51 -6.36 1.08 -17.37
N GLN A 52 -5.38 1.48 -16.57
CA GLN A 52 -4.66 0.62 -15.65
C GLN A 52 -4.82 1.21 -14.24
N LEU A 53 -5.24 0.41 -13.28
CA LEU A 53 -5.32 0.77 -11.87
C LEU A 53 -4.39 -0.12 -11.05
N LYS A 54 -3.74 0.46 -10.05
CA LYS A 54 -2.87 -0.24 -9.10
C LYS A 54 -3.23 0.18 -7.68
N ALA A 55 -3.38 -0.79 -6.79
CA ALA A 55 -3.48 -0.57 -5.36
C ALA A 55 -2.13 -0.87 -4.71
N ILE A 56 -1.62 0.04 -3.88
CA ILE A 56 -0.28 -0.03 -3.31
C ILE A 56 -0.37 0.22 -1.81
N ILE A 57 0.26 -0.63 -0.99
CA ILE A 57 0.42 -0.39 0.45
C ILE A 57 1.42 0.74 0.62
N THR A 58 1.02 1.81 1.30
CA THR A 58 1.82 3.03 1.45
C THR A 58 3.08 2.80 2.30
N GLN A 59 3.01 1.87 3.26
CA GLN A 59 4.09 1.52 4.17
C GLN A 59 5.19 0.71 3.48
N THR A 60 4.83 -0.26 2.64
CA THR A 60 5.77 -1.27 2.09
C THR A 60 6.04 -1.12 0.60
N ALA A 61 5.37 -0.19 -0.08
CA ALA A 61 5.37 -0.07 -1.54
C ALA A 61 4.84 -1.31 -2.28
N HIS A 62 4.24 -2.28 -1.57
CA HIS A 62 3.78 -3.51 -2.16
C HIS A 62 2.51 -3.29 -3.00
N VAL A 63 2.50 -3.79 -4.23
CA VAL A 63 1.33 -3.71 -5.11
C VAL A 63 0.36 -4.84 -4.76
N ILE A 64 -0.74 -4.48 -4.11
CA ILE A 64 -1.83 -5.39 -3.72
C ILE A 64 -2.54 -5.97 -4.93
N GLY A 65 -2.74 -5.15 -5.94
CA GLY A 65 -3.50 -5.52 -7.12
C GLY A 65 -3.22 -4.56 -8.26
N ALA A 66 -3.15 -5.11 -9.46
CA ALA A 66 -3.06 -4.36 -10.69
C ALA A 66 -4.12 -4.89 -11.65
N GLU A 67 -4.99 -4.01 -12.11
CA GLU A 67 -6.01 -4.34 -13.11
C GLU A 67 -5.82 -3.45 -14.32
N GLY A 68 -5.91 -4.03 -15.51
CA GLY A 68 -5.85 -3.30 -16.77
C GLY A 68 -7.01 -3.74 -17.65
N SER A 69 -7.73 -2.77 -18.22
CA SER A 69 -8.76 -3.04 -19.20
C SER A 69 -8.65 -2.05 -20.35
N GLU A 70 -9.01 -2.52 -21.54
CA GLU A 70 -9.09 -1.72 -22.73
C GLU A 70 -10.52 -1.72 -23.28
N LEU A 71 -10.87 -0.65 -23.98
CA LEU A 71 -12.14 -0.53 -24.66
C LEU A 71 -11.98 0.34 -25.90
N ARG A 72 -12.53 -0.15 -27.02
CA ARG A 72 -12.63 0.62 -28.26
C ARG A 72 -14.02 1.23 -28.36
N VAL A 73 -14.08 2.55 -28.54
CA VAL A 73 -15.34 3.29 -28.67
C VAL A 73 -15.25 4.26 -29.84
N GLN A 74 -16.38 4.50 -30.50
CA GLN A 74 -16.50 5.54 -31.52
C GLN A 74 -16.88 6.87 -30.89
N GLY A 75 -16.21 7.94 -31.32
CA GLY A 75 -16.52 9.31 -30.93
C GLY A 75 -16.54 10.26 -32.14
N THR A 76 -17.14 11.43 -31.97
CA THR A 76 -17.12 12.51 -32.98
C THR A 76 -15.79 13.27 -33.00
N SER A 77 -14.95 13.03 -32.00
CA SER A 77 -13.55 13.46 -31.90
C SER A 77 -12.73 12.41 -31.13
N PRO A 78 -11.39 12.46 -31.18
CA PRO A 78 -10.54 11.61 -30.33
C PRO A 78 -10.85 11.76 -28.84
N GLY A 79 -11.07 13.00 -28.38
CA GLY A 79 -11.39 13.29 -26.97
C GLY A 79 -12.75 12.75 -26.54
N ASP A 80 -13.77 12.90 -27.39
CA ASP A 80 -15.11 12.35 -27.16
C ASP A 80 -15.08 10.81 -27.06
N GLY A 81 -14.36 10.15 -27.98
CA GLY A 81 -14.19 8.70 -27.95
C GLY A 81 -13.47 8.21 -26.69
N ALA A 82 -12.41 8.91 -26.28
CA ALA A 82 -11.68 8.61 -25.04
C ALA A 82 -12.56 8.79 -23.80
N MET A 83 -13.30 9.90 -23.71
CA MET A 83 -14.19 10.17 -22.58
C MET A 83 -15.28 9.10 -22.43
N LYS A 84 -15.94 8.73 -23.53
CA LYS A 84 -16.94 7.66 -23.55
C LYS A 84 -16.36 6.31 -23.15
N ALA A 85 -15.12 6.02 -23.54
CA ALA A 85 -14.45 4.79 -23.16
C ALA A 85 -14.12 4.78 -21.66
N PHE A 86 -13.55 5.86 -21.11
CA PHE A 86 -13.23 5.94 -19.68
C PHE A 86 -14.48 5.96 -18.79
N GLN A 87 -15.57 6.60 -19.21
CA GLN A 87 -16.85 6.53 -18.49
C GLN A 87 -17.39 5.10 -18.35
N LYS A 88 -17.06 4.21 -19.29
CA LYS A 88 -17.43 2.78 -19.22
C LYS A 88 -16.41 1.95 -18.47
N LEU A 89 -15.11 2.24 -18.63
CA LEU A 89 -14.03 1.49 -17.98
C LEU A 89 -13.94 1.78 -16.47
N SER A 90 -14.03 3.04 -16.06
CA SER A 90 -13.79 3.45 -14.67
C SER A 90 -14.73 2.78 -13.66
N PRO A 91 -16.07 2.76 -13.83
CA PRO A 91 -16.96 2.12 -12.87
C PRO A 91 -16.74 0.61 -12.78
N ARG A 92 -16.43 -0.03 -13.90
CA ARG A 92 -16.16 -1.48 -13.95
C ARG A 92 -14.92 -1.83 -13.16
N MET A 93 -13.82 -1.09 -13.38
CA MET A 93 -12.55 -1.33 -12.70
C MET A 93 -12.56 -0.85 -11.24
N ALA A 94 -13.38 0.17 -10.91
CA ALA A 94 -13.56 0.62 -9.54
C ALA A 94 -14.40 -0.36 -8.70
N GLY A 95 -15.22 -1.20 -9.32
CA GLY A 95 -16.04 -2.19 -8.61
C GLY A 95 -15.24 -3.38 -8.06
N SER A 96 -14.20 -3.82 -8.77
CA SER A 96 -13.34 -4.95 -8.39
C SER A 96 -12.24 -4.57 -7.39
N LEU A 97 -11.72 -3.36 -7.49
CA LEU A 97 -10.57 -2.90 -6.71
C LEU A 97 -10.76 -2.97 -5.18
N PRO A 98 -11.90 -2.53 -4.61
CA PRO A 98 -12.14 -2.57 -3.16
C PRO A 98 -12.11 -3.99 -2.61
N HIS A 99 -12.62 -4.97 -3.36
CA HIS A 99 -12.60 -6.37 -2.95
C HIS A 99 -11.18 -6.92 -2.92
N THR A 100 -10.36 -6.59 -3.92
CA THR A 100 -8.94 -6.95 -3.95
C THR A 100 -8.17 -6.32 -2.79
N VAL A 101 -8.46 -5.05 -2.46
CA VAL A 101 -7.86 -4.35 -1.32
C VAL A 101 -8.29 -4.98 0.01
N ALA A 102 -9.60 -5.20 0.21
CA ALA A 102 -10.10 -5.83 1.41
C ALA A 102 -9.55 -7.25 1.59
N TYR A 103 -9.54 -8.06 0.53
CA TYR A 103 -8.98 -9.39 0.56
C TYR A 103 -7.48 -9.37 0.89
N ALA A 104 -6.69 -8.50 0.28
CA ALA A 104 -5.26 -8.41 0.56
C ALA A 104 -4.94 -7.89 1.97
N LEU A 105 -5.78 -7.00 2.52
CA LEU A 105 -5.61 -6.47 3.87
C LEU A 105 -6.08 -7.44 4.96
N VAL A 106 -7.10 -8.27 4.68
CA VAL A 106 -7.75 -9.15 5.67
C VAL A 106 -7.26 -10.60 5.57
N SER A 107 -6.92 -11.10 4.39
CA SER A 107 -6.78 -12.55 4.20
C SER A 107 -5.41 -13.11 4.58
N GLY A 108 -4.32 -12.33 4.62
CA GLY A 108 -2.97 -12.86 4.92
C GLY A 108 -2.50 -14.06 4.06
N SER A 109 -3.28 -14.51 3.07
CA SER A 109 -3.28 -15.91 2.62
C SER A 109 -2.88 -16.09 1.16
N SER A 110 -2.65 -15.04 0.37
CA SER A 110 -2.10 -15.21 -0.98
C SER A 110 -0.58 -15.11 -0.99
N GLY A 111 0.08 -16.09 -0.36
CA GLY A 111 1.44 -16.56 -0.68
C GLY A 111 2.63 -15.60 -0.55
N SER A 112 2.46 -14.29 -0.41
CA SER A 112 3.55 -13.29 -0.33
C SER A 112 3.05 -11.89 0.06
N ILE A 113 1.99 -11.78 0.87
CA ILE A 113 1.75 -10.54 1.62
C ILE A 113 2.41 -10.80 2.96
N PRO A 114 3.63 -10.25 3.22
CA PRO A 114 4.18 -10.29 4.56
C PRO A 114 3.10 -9.73 5.49
N GLY A 115 2.88 -10.35 6.65
CA GLY A 115 2.07 -9.74 7.71
C GLY A 115 2.45 -8.26 7.84
N ARG A 116 1.51 -7.42 8.29
CA ARG A 116 1.77 -6.00 8.49
C ARG A 116 3.10 -5.88 9.24
N SER A 117 4.08 -5.24 8.61
CA SER A 117 5.43 -5.13 9.15
C SER A 117 5.50 -3.83 9.93
N PHE A 118 5.67 -3.95 11.24
CA PHE A 118 5.74 -2.83 12.15
C PHE A 118 7.20 -2.55 12.49
N LYS A 119 7.62 -1.29 12.36
CA LYS A 119 8.92 -0.86 12.87
C LYS A 119 8.80 -0.68 14.38
N VAL A 120 9.52 -1.50 15.14
CA VAL A 120 9.59 -1.39 16.60
C VAL A 120 10.95 -0.84 17.01
N THR A 121 10.95 0.23 17.80
CA THR A 121 12.18 0.82 18.37
C THR A 121 12.08 0.85 19.89
N VAL A 122 13.03 0.22 20.58
CA VAL A 122 13.06 0.21 22.05
C VAL A 122 14.43 0.66 22.56
N SER A 123 14.45 1.75 23.32
CA SER A 123 15.68 2.32 23.91
C SER A 123 15.96 1.80 25.33
N ASP A 124 17.16 2.10 25.80
CA ASP A 124 17.65 1.84 27.17
C ASP A 124 17.82 0.37 27.56
N LEU A 125 17.91 -0.52 26.58
CA LEU A 125 18.14 -1.96 26.78
C LEU A 125 19.64 -2.28 26.79
N SER A 126 20.04 -3.21 27.64
CA SER A 126 21.29 -3.96 27.43
C SER A 126 21.12 -4.95 26.28
N PHE A 127 22.23 -5.48 25.76
CA PHE A 127 22.16 -6.43 24.63
C PHE A 127 21.46 -7.74 25.02
N ALA A 128 21.62 -8.20 26.26
CA ALA A 128 20.94 -9.39 26.76
C ALA A 128 19.42 -9.17 26.83
N GLU A 129 18.99 -8.00 27.32
CA GLU A 129 17.58 -7.62 27.36
C GLU A 129 17.01 -7.45 25.97
N ALA A 130 17.76 -6.84 25.05
CA ALA A 130 17.34 -6.69 23.65
C ALA A 130 17.12 -8.06 22.97
N ARG A 131 18.02 -9.02 23.19
CA ARG A 131 17.86 -10.39 22.70
C ARG A 131 16.64 -11.06 23.33
N SER A 132 16.48 -10.96 24.65
CA SER A 132 15.34 -11.55 25.36
C SER A 132 14.01 -10.97 24.89
N LEU A 133 13.94 -9.66 24.66
CA LEU A 133 12.75 -8.98 24.18
C LEU A 133 12.40 -9.43 22.76
N ARG A 134 13.39 -9.50 21.85
CA ARG A 134 13.20 -10.01 20.49
C ARG A 134 12.64 -11.43 20.50
N ASP A 135 13.26 -12.32 21.28
CA ASP A 135 12.87 -13.73 21.35
C ASP A 135 11.46 -13.86 21.94
N SER A 136 11.16 -13.12 23.02
CA SER A 136 9.83 -13.14 23.67
C SER A 136 8.74 -12.56 22.78
N LEU A 137 9.04 -11.50 22.01
CA LEU A 137 8.10 -10.90 21.07
C LEU A 137 7.78 -11.86 19.91
N GLY A 138 8.73 -12.73 19.52
CA GLY A 138 8.50 -13.78 18.52
C GLY A 138 7.54 -14.87 18.96
N GLU A 139 7.36 -15.06 20.28
CA GLU A 139 6.43 -16.04 20.86
C GLU A 139 5.02 -15.45 21.09
N VAL A 140 4.83 -14.15 20.83
CA VAL A 140 3.52 -13.50 21.00
C VAL A 140 2.56 -13.99 19.94
N ARG A 141 1.36 -14.41 20.38
CA ARG A 141 0.31 -14.87 19.47
C ARG A 141 -0.03 -13.79 18.44
N GLY A 142 0.00 -14.17 17.15
CA GLY A 142 -0.29 -13.28 16.04
C GLY A 142 0.94 -12.55 15.49
N VAL A 143 2.11 -12.69 16.11
CA VAL A 143 3.40 -12.34 15.53
C VAL A 143 3.90 -13.51 14.68
N ASN A 144 4.15 -13.24 13.41
CA ASN A 144 4.60 -14.21 12.42
C ASN A 144 6.13 -14.21 12.26
N GLY A 145 6.80 -13.12 12.62
CA GLY A 145 8.25 -13.03 12.60
C GLY A 145 8.79 -11.72 13.16
N VAL A 146 9.95 -11.79 13.81
CA VAL A 146 10.65 -10.63 14.37
C VAL A 146 12.08 -10.60 13.81
N TYR A 147 12.39 -9.55 13.05
CA TYR A 147 13.69 -9.38 12.42
C TYR A 147 14.43 -8.21 13.06
N GLN A 148 15.60 -8.47 13.61
CA GLN A 148 16.44 -7.40 14.16
C GLN A 148 17.15 -6.67 13.04
N ARG A 149 16.86 -5.37 12.88
CA ARG A 149 17.57 -4.49 11.93
C ARG A 149 18.91 -4.05 12.49
N ALA A 150 18.90 -3.60 13.74
CA ALA A 150 20.07 -3.05 14.39
C ALA A 150 19.95 -3.16 15.92
N TYR A 151 21.09 -3.22 16.58
CA TYR A 151 21.21 -2.86 17.98
C TYR A 151 22.43 -1.95 18.12
N ALA A 152 22.20 -0.70 18.50
CA ALA A 152 23.24 0.32 18.66
C ALA A 152 22.81 1.31 19.74
N ASN A 153 23.77 1.87 20.49
CA ASN A 153 23.49 2.88 21.52
C ASN A 153 22.36 2.48 22.49
N ARG A 154 22.38 1.22 22.95
CA ARG A 154 21.34 0.65 23.84
C ARG A 154 19.91 0.69 23.26
N THR A 155 19.79 0.81 21.94
CA THR A 155 18.53 0.87 21.22
C THR A 155 18.42 -0.33 20.29
N LEU A 156 17.30 -1.05 20.40
CA LEU A 156 16.94 -2.18 19.55
C LEU A 156 15.97 -1.70 18.47
N GLU A 157 16.28 -1.98 17.21
CA GLU A 157 15.39 -1.76 16.08
C GLU A 157 14.97 -3.10 15.47
N LEU A 158 13.66 -3.31 15.36
CA LEU A 158 13.05 -4.53 14.82
C LEU A 158 12.07 -4.20 13.68
N ASP A 159 11.98 -5.11 12.72
CA ASP A 159 10.83 -5.25 11.84
C ASP A 159 9.99 -6.44 12.32
N VAL A 160 8.74 -6.19 12.73
CA VAL A 160 7.84 -7.19 13.29
C VAL A 160 6.72 -7.47 12.29
N SER A 161 6.70 -8.66 11.70
CA SER A 161 5.62 -9.14 10.84
C SER A 161 4.54 -9.74 11.72
N ALA A 162 3.33 -9.20 11.68
CA ALA A 162 2.21 -9.69 12.47
C ALA A 162 0.87 -9.57 11.73
N GLU A 163 -0.11 -10.37 12.16
CA GLU A 163 -1.52 -10.28 11.72
C GLU A 163 -2.35 -9.35 12.62
N THR A 164 -1.73 -8.84 13.68
CA THR A 164 -2.34 -7.98 14.70
C THR A 164 -2.23 -6.49 14.34
N SER A 165 -2.85 -5.62 15.14
CA SER A 165 -2.68 -4.17 15.03
C SER A 165 -1.39 -3.67 15.72
N SER A 166 -0.99 -2.43 15.44
CA SER A 166 0.12 -1.78 16.17
C SER A 166 -0.21 -1.57 17.65
N GLU A 167 -1.49 -1.41 18.00
CA GLU A 167 -1.95 -1.33 19.39
C GLU A 167 -1.76 -2.67 20.11
N GLU A 168 -2.09 -3.79 19.48
CA GLU A 168 -1.89 -5.13 20.05
C GLU A 168 -0.39 -5.43 20.24
N ILE A 169 0.47 -4.99 19.32
CA ILE A 169 1.93 -5.08 19.49
C ILE A 169 2.41 -4.21 20.64
N ALA A 170 1.88 -3.00 20.78
CA ALA A 170 2.23 -2.13 21.90
C ALA A 170 1.84 -2.75 23.24
N ILE A 171 0.64 -3.33 23.36
CA ILE A 171 0.19 -4.06 24.55
C ILE A 171 1.12 -5.25 24.85
N ALA A 172 1.51 -6.01 23.82
CA ALA A 172 2.44 -7.12 23.99
C ALA A 172 3.82 -6.64 24.49
N LEU A 173 4.33 -5.53 23.95
CA LEU A 173 5.57 -4.92 24.41
C LEU A 173 5.47 -4.41 25.86
N GLU A 174 4.34 -3.81 26.27
CA GLU A 174 4.10 -3.41 27.67
C GLU A 174 4.13 -4.61 28.61
N ALA A 175 3.49 -5.71 28.22
CA ALA A 175 3.53 -6.97 28.98
C ALA A 175 4.95 -7.55 29.09
N LEU A 176 5.85 -7.21 28.16
CA LEU A 176 7.26 -7.57 28.17
C LEU A 176 8.16 -6.54 28.87
N GLY A 177 7.58 -5.54 29.54
CA GLY A 177 8.30 -4.55 30.33
C GLY A 177 8.84 -3.37 29.53
N VAL A 178 8.26 -3.07 28.37
CA VAL A 178 8.56 -1.87 27.59
C VAL A 178 7.54 -0.77 27.92
N GLU A 179 8.01 0.41 28.29
CA GLU A 179 7.15 1.60 28.39
C GLU A 179 6.96 2.19 26.99
N ILE A 180 5.72 2.23 26.49
CA ILE A 180 5.41 2.74 25.15
C ILE A 180 5.45 4.26 25.14
N THR A 181 6.22 4.82 24.22
CA THR A 181 6.44 6.27 24.07
C THR A 181 5.78 6.85 22.82
N GLY A 182 5.34 6.01 21.87
CA GLY A 182 4.56 6.45 20.72
C GLY A 182 4.10 5.32 19.82
N ILE A 183 2.90 5.46 19.26
CA ILE A 183 2.28 4.49 18.36
C ILE A 183 1.80 5.23 17.10
N THR A 184 2.04 4.64 15.93
CA THR A 184 1.35 4.96 14.68
C THR A 184 0.79 3.69 14.05
N ALA A 185 0.15 3.79 12.88
CA ALA A 185 -0.32 2.62 12.15
C ALA A 185 0.80 1.63 11.73
N GLY A 186 2.07 2.06 11.70
CA GLY A 186 3.19 1.23 11.24
C GLY A 186 4.43 1.25 12.14
N THR A 187 4.39 1.99 13.25
CA THR A 187 5.54 2.13 14.15
C THR A 187 5.11 2.05 15.60
N VAL A 188 5.90 1.35 16.41
CA VAL A 188 5.76 1.34 17.87
C VAL A 188 7.10 1.69 18.49
N ASN A 189 7.13 2.77 19.27
CA ASN A 189 8.32 3.24 19.96
C ASN A 189 8.13 3.05 21.45
N GLY A 190 9.19 2.65 22.13
CA GLY A 190 9.21 2.51 23.57
C GLY A 190 10.61 2.66 24.15
N ARG A 191 10.68 2.54 25.47
CA ARG A 191 11.92 2.45 26.23
C ARG A 191 11.78 1.36 27.29
N LYS A 192 12.90 0.93 27.87
CA LYS A 192 12.86 0.00 29.00
C LYS A 192 11.97 0.57 30.12
N GLY A 193 10.94 -0.18 30.50
CA GLY A 193 10.10 0.10 31.66
C GLY A 193 10.91 -0.02 32.95
N ARG A 194 10.57 0.80 33.95
CA ARG A 194 11.23 0.78 35.26
C ARG A 194 10.87 -0.45 36.08
#